data_AF-A0A2V7JDY7-F1
#
_entry.id   AF-A0A2V7JDY7-F1
#
_cell.length_a   1.000
_cell.length_b   1.000
_cell.length_c   1.000
_cell.angle_alpha   90.00
_cell.angle_beta   90.00
_cell.angle_gamma   90.00
#
_symmetry.space_group_name_H-M   'P 1'
#
loop_
_entity.id
_entity.type
_entity.pdbx_description
1 polymer ?
#
loop_
_entity_poly.entity_id
_entity_poly.type
_entity_poly.pdbx_seq_one_letter_code
_entity_poly.pdbx_strand_id
1 'polypeptide(L)'
;MTETRHFQLTGYSPTPSTATVTIRSFDKPERIRRALKGLATFWGAAIGSVFIPVAHFLLVPSFALYGAYTFFERLGAERVVVGAEGTCPDCGKPQKLEAGGRWRVPRNVACRYCQRSLRIS
;
A
#
# COMPACT_ATOMS: atom_id res chain seq x y z
N MET A 1 12.69 -5.19 -5.46
CA MET A 1 13.08 -6.52 -4.92
C MET A 1 11.96 -7.07 -4.02
N THR A 2 11.77 -8.39 -3.91
CA THR A 2 10.79 -8.97 -2.96
C THR A 2 11.56 -9.66 -1.84
N GLU A 3 11.28 -9.29 -0.59
CA GLU A 3 11.93 -9.81 0.61
C GLU A 3 10.88 -10.43 1.52
N THR A 4 11.14 -11.65 1.98
CA THR A 4 10.29 -12.35 2.94
C THR A 4 10.88 -12.15 4.34
N ARG A 5 10.07 -11.66 5.28
CA ARG A 5 10.48 -11.47 6.68
C ARG A 5 9.49 -12.15 7.62
N HIS A 6 10.02 -12.70 8.71
CA HIS A 6 9.21 -13.26 9.78
C HIS A 6 8.95 -12.19 10.84
N PHE A 7 7.70 -12.06 11.26
CA PHE A 7 7.24 -11.18 12.32
C PHE A 7 6.47 -11.96 13.37
N GLN A 8 6.37 -11.40 14.57
CA GLN A 8 5.56 -12.00 15.62
C GLN A 8 4.10 -11.61 15.42
N LEU A 9 3.23 -12.60 15.52
CA LEU A 9 1.78 -12.47 15.46
C LEU A 9 1.26 -12.70 16.87
N THR A 10 0.82 -11.61 17.49
CA THR A 10 0.25 -11.63 18.84
C THR A 10 -1.28 -11.57 18.74
N GLY A 11 -1.96 -12.34 19.60
CA GLY A 11 -3.41 -12.39 19.66
C GLY A 11 -3.89 -12.26 21.10
N TYR A 12 -4.99 -12.91 21.43
CA TYR A 12 -5.49 -12.97 22.81
C TYR A 12 -4.78 -14.07 23.62
N SER A 13 -4.31 -15.12 22.95
CA SER A 13 -3.46 -16.15 23.54
C SER A 13 -2.13 -15.59 24.06
N PRO A 14 -1.63 -16.05 25.21
CA PRO A 14 -0.33 -15.65 25.75
C PRO A 14 0.86 -16.16 24.92
N THR A 15 0.65 -17.14 24.04
CA THR A 15 1.68 -17.68 23.15
C THR A 15 1.67 -16.98 21.79
N PRO A 16 2.69 -16.17 21.46
CA PRO A 16 2.81 -15.57 20.13
C PRO A 16 3.12 -16.64 19.08
N SER A 17 2.65 -16.42 17.85
CA SER A 17 2.96 -17.26 16.70
C SER A 17 3.73 -16.48 15.64
N THR A 18 4.33 -17.17 14.67
CA THR A 18 5.10 -16.52 13.60
C THR A 18 4.22 -16.23 12.39
N ALA A 19 4.32 -15.02 11.85
CA ALA A 19 3.78 -14.64 10.54
C ALA A 19 4.90 -14.36 9.55
N THR A 20 4.81 -14.93 8.35
CA THR A 20 5.70 -14.71 7.22
C THR A 20 5.09 -13.62 6.34
N VAL A 21 5.77 -12.48 6.24
CA VAL A 21 5.32 -11.32 5.48
C VAL A 21 6.23 -11.13 4.27
N THR A 22 5.64 -11.17 3.09
CA THR A 22 6.30 -10.93 1.81
C THR A 22 6.18 -9.45 1.46
N ILE A 23 7.27 -8.72 1.65
CA ILE A 23 7.38 -7.28 1.40
C ILE A 23 8.03 -7.09 0.04
N ARG A 24 7.35 -6.36 -0.86
CA ARG A 24 7.96 -5.90 -2.10
C ARG A 24 8.47 -4.49 -1.88
N SER A 25 9.79 -4.32 -1.94
CA SER A 25 10.41 -3.02 -2.09
C SER A 25 10.33 -2.63 -3.57
N PHE A 26 9.78 -1.45 -3.84
CA PHE A 26 9.86 -0.88 -5.17
C PHE A 26 11.16 -0.07 -5.25
N ASP A 27 11.97 -0.34 -6.26
CA ASP A 27 13.18 0.43 -6.52
C ASP A 27 12.82 1.86 -6.97
N LYS A 28 13.63 2.84 -6.56
CA LYS A 28 13.46 4.28 -6.92
C LYS A 28 13.09 4.51 -8.40
N PRO A 29 13.77 3.89 -9.40
CA PRO A 29 13.42 4.09 -10.81
C PRO A 29 12.02 3.54 -11.19
N GLU A 30 11.61 2.41 -10.63
CA GLU A 30 10.29 1.81 -10.89
C GLU A 30 9.14 2.69 -10.37
N ARG A 31 9.40 3.36 -9.23
CA ARG A 31 8.48 4.31 -8.59
C ARG A 31 8.35 5.58 -9.41
N ILE A 32 9.48 6.12 -9.87
CA ILE A 32 9.51 7.29 -10.75
C ILE A 32 8.77 6.98 -12.05
N ARG A 33 8.99 5.81 -12.67
CA ARG A 33 8.31 5.43 -13.93
C ARG A 33 6.79 5.34 -13.78
N ARG A 34 6.29 4.73 -12.70
CA ARG A 34 4.83 4.65 -12.42
C ARG A 34 4.22 6.02 -12.08
N ALA A 35 4.97 6.84 -11.37
CA ALA A 35 4.52 8.17 -10.98
C ALA A 35 4.50 9.13 -12.20
N LEU A 36 5.53 9.07 -13.06
CA LEU A 36 5.57 9.78 -14.35
C LEU A 36 4.46 9.35 -15.29
N LYS A 37 4.09 8.07 -15.34
CA LYS A 37 2.99 7.61 -16.20
C LYS A 37 1.64 8.21 -15.78
N GLY A 38 1.41 8.32 -14.47
CA GLY A 38 0.24 9.00 -13.91
C GLY A 38 0.28 10.51 -14.18
N LEU A 39 1.44 11.13 -13.96
CA LEU A 39 1.67 12.54 -14.24
C LEU A 39 1.40 12.87 -15.72
N ALA A 40 1.90 12.05 -16.65
CA ALA A 40 1.72 12.22 -18.08
C ALA A 40 0.25 12.13 -18.51
N THR A 41 -0.56 11.23 -17.92
CA THR A 41 -2.00 11.19 -18.19
C THR A 41 -2.72 12.44 -17.70
N PHE A 42 -2.42 12.93 -16.49
CA PHE A 42 -3.03 14.14 -15.96
C PHE A 42 -2.56 15.40 -16.70
N TRP A 43 -1.30 15.46 -17.10
CA TRP A 43 -0.75 16.53 -17.93
C TRP A 43 -1.32 16.53 -19.35
N GLY A 44 -1.54 15.36 -19.96
CA GLY A 44 -2.23 15.25 -21.24
C GLY A 44 -3.67 15.80 -21.18
N ALA A 45 -4.39 15.46 -20.11
CA ALA A 45 -5.73 16.02 -19.86
C ALA A 45 -5.69 17.54 -19.61
N ALA A 46 -4.69 18.03 -18.87
CA ALA A 46 -4.49 19.46 -18.64
C ALA A 46 -4.20 20.23 -19.93
N ILE A 47 -3.32 19.73 -20.81
CA ILE A 47 -3.05 20.33 -22.13
C ILE A 47 -4.32 20.34 -22.99
N GLY A 48 -5.09 19.26 -22.99
CA GLY A 48 -6.39 19.21 -23.68
C GLY A 48 -7.38 20.26 -23.15
N SER A 49 -7.36 20.54 -21.85
CA SER A 49 -8.25 21.54 -21.25
C SER A 49 -7.91 23.00 -21.62
N VAL A 50 -6.71 23.28 -22.15
CA VAL A 50 -6.32 24.61 -22.65
C VAL A 50 -7.18 25.04 -23.83
N PHE A 51 -7.69 24.09 -24.63
CA PHE A 51 -8.61 24.36 -25.74
C PHE A 51 -10.02 24.78 -25.28
N ILE A 52 -10.29 24.83 -23.97
CA ILE A 52 -11.57 25.25 -23.38
C ILE A 52 -11.34 26.54 -22.57
N PRO A 53 -11.50 27.74 -23.17
CA PRO A 53 -11.10 29.02 -22.57
C PRO A 53 -11.76 29.34 -21.23
N VAL A 54 -12.97 28.84 -20.97
CA VAL A 54 -13.65 29.06 -19.68
C VAL A 54 -13.17 28.08 -18.62
N ALA A 55 -12.89 26.83 -18.99
CA ALA A 55 -12.60 25.77 -18.04
C ALA A 55 -11.10 25.64 -17.71
N HIS A 56 -10.19 26.17 -18.53
CA HIS A 56 -8.74 26.02 -18.33
C HIS A 56 -8.24 26.62 -17.01
N PHE A 57 -8.80 27.75 -16.56
CA PHE A 57 -8.43 28.39 -15.28
C PHE A 57 -8.73 27.53 -14.04
N LEU A 58 -9.65 26.58 -14.14
CA LEU A 58 -10.00 25.64 -13.08
C LEU A 58 -9.36 24.27 -13.31
N LEU A 59 -9.46 23.73 -14.54
CA LEU A 59 -9.00 22.39 -14.87
C LEU A 59 -7.48 22.26 -14.78
N VAL A 60 -6.72 23.23 -15.30
CA VAL A 60 -5.26 23.18 -15.30
C VAL A 60 -4.68 23.16 -13.88
N PRO A 61 -5.00 24.10 -12.97
CA PRO A 61 -4.47 24.06 -11.61
C PRO A 61 -4.98 22.84 -10.82
N SER A 62 -6.24 22.42 -11.04
CA SER A 62 -6.80 21.23 -10.38
C SER A 62 -6.06 19.96 -10.79
N PHE A 63 -5.83 19.74 -12.09
CA PHE A 63 -5.07 18.58 -12.58
C PHE A 63 -3.60 18.64 -12.19
N ALA A 64 -3.00 19.84 -12.16
CA ALA A 64 -1.62 20.01 -11.70
C ALA A 64 -1.47 19.66 -10.20
N LEU A 65 -2.35 20.18 -9.35
CA LEU A 65 -2.38 19.88 -7.91
C LEU A 65 -2.66 18.41 -7.63
N TYR A 66 -3.66 17.83 -8.30
CA TYR A 66 -4.03 16.42 -8.13
C TYR A 66 -2.94 15.47 -8.65
N GLY A 67 -2.30 15.82 -9.76
CA GLY A 67 -1.14 15.11 -10.30
C GLY A 67 0.04 15.13 -9.32
N ALA A 68 0.36 16.31 -8.76
CA ALA A 68 1.40 16.44 -7.75
C ALA A 68 1.07 15.63 -6.47
N TYR A 69 -0.15 15.73 -5.96
CA TYR A 69 -0.59 15.00 -4.76
C TYR A 69 -0.45 13.47 -4.94
N THR A 70 -1.00 12.93 -6.04
CA THR A 70 -0.93 11.49 -6.33
C THR A 70 0.51 11.02 -6.59
N PHE A 71 1.37 11.89 -7.14
CA PHE A 71 2.81 11.64 -7.30
C PHE A 71 3.51 11.50 -5.94
N PHE A 72 3.28 12.44 -5.01
CA PHE A 72 3.85 12.38 -3.65
C PHE A 72 3.32 11.19 -2.85
N GLU A 73 2.03 10.87 -2.96
CA GLU A 73 1.42 9.71 -2.28
C GLU A 73 2.07 8.39 -2.74
N ARG A 74 2.26 8.22 -4.06
CA ARG A 74 2.90 7.02 -4.65
C ARG A 74 4.40 6.95 -4.37
N LEU A 75 5.08 8.09 -4.31
CA LEU A 75 6.47 8.19 -3.84
C LEU A 75 6.64 7.87 -2.34
N GLY A 76 5.57 7.91 -1.54
CA GLY A 76 5.60 7.51 -0.13
C GLY A 76 5.48 6.00 0.11
N ALA A 77 4.96 5.23 -0.86
CA ALA A 77 4.73 3.78 -0.74
C ALA A 77 6.01 2.94 -1.03
N GLU A 78 6.99 3.01 -0.13
CA GLU A 78 8.35 2.45 -0.35
C GLU A 78 8.42 0.95 -0.17
N ARG A 79 7.58 0.44 0.71
CA ARG A 79 7.46 -0.97 1.03
C ARG A 79 5.98 -1.30 1.03
N VAL A 80 5.58 -2.21 0.15
CA VAL A 80 4.19 -2.68 0.08
C VAL A 80 4.19 -4.15 0.40
N VAL A 81 3.32 -4.56 1.30
CA VAL A 81 3.08 -5.98 1.55
C VAL A 81 2.28 -6.55 0.40
N VAL A 82 2.83 -7.60 -0.20
CA VAL A 82 2.18 -8.34 -1.30
C VAL A 82 1.44 -9.56 -0.76
N GLY A 83 1.90 -10.09 0.37
CA GLY A 83 1.22 -11.16 1.08
C GLY A 83 1.73 -11.25 2.51
N ALA A 84 0.85 -11.69 3.40
CA ALA A 84 1.22 -12.11 4.74
C ALA A 84 0.51 -13.43 5.03
N GLU A 85 1.25 -14.40 5.53
CA GLU A 85 0.74 -15.73 5.88
C GLU A 85 1.18 -16.06 7.29
N GLY A 86 0.31 -16.65 8.09
CA GLY A 86 0.63 -16.96 9.48
C GLY A 86 -0.42 -17.84 10.11
N THR A 87 -0.04 -18.51 11.19
CA THR A 87 -0.94 -19.34 11.97
C THR A 87 -1.55 -18.49 13.08
N CYS A 88 -2.88 -18.47 13.18
CA CYS A 88 -3.53 -17.73 14.27
C CYS A 88 -3.17 -18.37 15.64
N PRO A 89 -2.67 -17.59 16.62
CA PRO A 89 -2.34 -18.13 17.94
C PRO A 89 -3.59 -18.53 18.75
N ASP A 90 -4.76 -17.98 18.41
CA ASP A 90 -6.01 -18.26 19.13
C ASP A 90 -6.73 -19.51 18.61
N CYS A 91 -6.72 -19.76 17.30
CA CYS A 91 -7.45 -20.89 16.69
C CYS A 91 -6.56 -21.95 16.03
N GLY A 92 -5.24 -21.74 15.96
CA GLY A 92 -4.27 -22.69 15.40
C GLY A 92 -4.36 -22.89 13.89
N LYS A 93 -5.25 -22.19 13.18
CA LYS A 93 -5.42 -22.37 11.73
C LYS A 93 -4.42 -21.53 10.93
N PRO A 94 -3.74 -22.11 9.94
CA PRO A 94 -2.92 -21.35 8.98
C PRO A 94 -3.83 -20.52 8.08
N GLN A 95 -3.47 -19.26 7.82
CA GLN A 95 -4.27 -18.36 7.00
C GLN A 95 -3.42 -17.33 6.27
N LYS A 96 -3.98 -16.80 5.18
CA LYS A 96 -3.48 -15.59 4.52
C LYS A 96 -4.06 -14.36 5.19
N LEU A 97 -3.20 -13.59 5.83
CA LEU A 97 -3.51 -12.34 6.52
C LEU A 97 -3.65 -11.21 5.48
N GLU A 98 -4.75 -10.46 5.55
CA GLU A 98 -4.96 -9.30 4.67
C GLU A 98 -4.14 -8.10 5.16
N ALA A 99 -2.83 -8.18 4.96
CA ALA A 99 -1.89 -7.11 5.30
C ALA A 99 -1.52 -6.23 4.08
N GLY A 100 -2.34 -6.20 3.02
CA GLY A 100 -2.04 -5.48 1.78
C GLY A 100 -1.83 -3.97 1.95
N GLY A 101 -0.98 -3.36 1.14
CA GLY A 101 -0.70 -1.91 1.18
C GLY A 101 0.61 -1.55 1.88
N ARG A 102 0.75 -0.28 2.31
CA ARG A 102 2.01 0.25 2.86
C ARG A 102 2.42 -0.53 4.12
N TRP A 103 3.65 -1.04 4.15
CA TRP A 103 4.18 -1.75 5.31
C TRP A 103 4.54 -0.76 6.42
N ARG A 104 3.85 -0.89 7.56
CA ARG A 104 4.13 -0.20 8.82
C ARG A 104 3.84 -1.18 9.96
N VAL A 105 4.73 -1.26 10.93
CA VAL A 105 4.51 -1.95 12.20
C VAL A 105 4.35 -0.89 13.30
N PRO A 106 3.51 -1.12 14.32
CA PRO A 106 2.63 -2.28 14.51
C PRO A 106 1.42 -2.27 13.57
N ARG A 107 0.94 -3.44 13.15
CA ARG A 107 -0.22 -3.58 12.26
C ARG A 107 -1.28 -4.53 12.81
N ASN A 108 -2.53 -4.10 12.82
CA ASN A 108 -3.65 -4.94 13.18
C ASN A 108 -4.18 -5.67 11.93
N VAL A 109 -4.43 -6.97 12.06
CA VAL A 109 -5.02 -7.84 11.03
C VAL A 109 -6.06 -8.73 11.70
N ALA A 110 -7.13 -9.10 11.00
CA ALA A 110 -8.14 -10.01 11.55
C ALA A 110 -7.89 -11.45 11.10
N CYS A 111 -8.18 -12.41 11.97
CA CYS A 111 -8.25 -13.81 11.57
C CYS A 111 -9.53 -14.10 10.79
N ARG A 112 -9.45 -14.75 9.64
CA ARG A 112 -10.63 -15.12 8.83
C ARG A 112 -11.51 -16.17 9.50
N TYR A 113 -10.93 -17.02 10.36
CA TYR A 113 -11.63 -18.15 10.97
C TYR A 113 -12.30 -17.79 12.31
N CYS A 114 -11.58 -17.13 13.21
CA CYS A 114 -12.12 -16.75 14.52
C CYS A 114 -12.55 -15.28 14.59
N GLN A 115 -12.31 -14.48 13.54
CA GLN A 115 -12.66 -13.05 13.46
C GLN A 115 -12.03 -12.19 14.57
N ARG A 116 -11.03 -12.71 15.29
CA ARG A 116 -10.28 -11.97 16.31
C ARG A 116 -9.23 -11.05 15.69
N SER A 117 -9.00 -9.93 16.35
CA SER A 117 -7.91 -9.00 16.02
C SER A 117 -6.58 -9.60 16.46
N LEU A 118 -5.65 -9.68 15.52
CA LEU A 118 -4.27 -10.07 15.71
C LEU A 118 -3.37 -8.87 15.40
N ARG A 119 -2.21 -8.81 16.04
CA ARG A 119 -1.25 -7.72 15.86
C ARG A 119 0.08 -8.28 15.39
N ILE A 120 0.56 -7.72 14.29
CA ILE A 120 1.90 -7.98 13.75
C ILE A 120 2.86 -6.94 14.32
N SER A 121 3.91 -7.43 14.99
CA SER A 121 4.99 -6.65 15.62
C SER A 121 6.35 -7.14 15.18
#